data_AF-A0A925ADP7-F1
#
_entry.id   AF-A0A925ADP7-F1
#
_cell.length_a   1.000
_cell.length_b   1.000
_cell.length_c   1.000
_cell.angle_alpha   90.00
_cell.angle_beta   90.00
_cell.angle_gamma   90.00
#
_symmetry.space_group_name_H-M   'P 1'
#
loop_
_entity.id
_entity.type
_entity.pdbx_description
1 polymer ?
#
loop_
_entity_poly.entity_id
_entity_poly.type
_entity_poly.pdbx_seq_one_letter_code
_entity_poly.pdbx_strand_id
1 'polypeptide(L)'
;MALYLYYILLVTYGIALVVSLFYYLSRRAPGGDASVGWALGIFYTAGLAGIIIIALLLRNYPSIGLIVLGFPLVFLAIPKIRRTWTELYTRIPVSAATPPLTLFLENNTKSALHIKLECWFSTSNSNSASLYTTIDYFLEPQEHKNYLLTAHQTRLLAHKSKYVSVVIYERIKEEYEGHTYIKEIQPCMQFYEEKIEAFRSEKYTVVVNPK
;
A
#
# COMPACT_ATOMS: atom_id res chain seq x y z
N MET A 1 -16.64 8.14 -35.17
CA MET A 1 -15.69 7.66 -34.14
C MET A 1 -16.35 7.56 -32.75
N ALA A 2 -16.96 8.62 -32.21
CA ALA A 2 -17.64 8.61 -30.91
C ALA A 2 -18.74 7.54 -30.76
N LEU A 3 -19.56 7.34 -31.80
CA LEU A 3 -20.64 6.33 -31.80
C LEU A 3 -20.11 4.90 -31.61
N TYR A 4 -19.03 4.53 -32.31
CA TYR A 4 -18.44 3.19 -32.19
C TYR A 4 -17.81 2.98 -30.82
N LEU A 5 -17.06 3.98 -30.33
CA LEU A 5 -16.46 3.94 -28.99
C LEU A 5 -17.52 3.80 -27.90
N TYR A 6 -18.64 4.50 -28.06
CA TYR A 6 -19.79 4.43 -27.16
C TYR A 6 -20.34 3.00 -27.06
N TYR A 7 -20.62 2.36 -28.20
CA TYR A 7 -21.12 0.99 -28.20
C TYR A 7 -20.09 -0.04 -27.71
N ILE A 8 -18.80 0.14 -28.02
CA ILE A 8 -17.72 -0.73 -27.50
C ILE A 8 -17.68 -0.71 -25.97
N LEU A 9 -17.68 0.48 -25.37
CA LEU A 9 -17.68 0.65 -23.92
C LEU A 9 -18.97 0.08 -23.30
N LEU A 10 -20.11 0.34 -23.92
CA LEU A 10 -21.40 -0.16 -23.46
C LEU A 10 -21.47 -1.69 -23.48
N VAL A 11 -20.96 -2.33 -24.54
CA VAL A 11 -20.87 -3.80 -24.64
C VAL A 11 -19.90 -4.35 -23.59
N THR A 12 -18.74 -3.72 -23.42
CA THR A 12 -17.73 -4.17 -22.45
C THR A 12 -18.26 -4.09 -21.02
N TYR A 13 -18.93 -3.00 -20.66
CA TYR A 13 -19.58 -2.86 -19.36
C TYR A 13 -20.78 -3.80 -19.21
N GLY A 14 -21.54 -4.03 -20.27
CA GLY A 14 -22.60 -5.03 -20.29
C GLY A 14 -22.10 -6.44 -19.99
N ILE A 15 -21.01 -6.87 -20.62
CA ILE A 15 -20.37 -8.17 -20.35
C ILE A 15 -19.89 -8.23 -18.90
N ALA A 16 -19.21 -7.19 -18.41
CA ALA A 16 -18.75 -7.13 -17.03
C ALA A 16 -19.91 -7.23 -16.02
N LEU A 17 -21.03 -6.55 -16.30
CA LEU A 17 -22.24 -6.62 -15.48
C LEU A 17 -22.80 -8.05 -15.45
N VAL A 18 -22.94 -8.71 -16.60
CA VAL A 18 -23.48 -10.08 -16.69
C VAL A 18 -22.60 -11.06 -15.91
N VAL A 19 -21.27 -10.98 -16.09
CA VAL A 19 -20.32 -11.82 -15.34
C VAL A 19 -20.43 -11.58 -13.84
N SER A 20 -20.53 -10.31 -13.43
CA SER A 20 -20.67 -9.93 -12.03
C SER A 20 -21.98 -10.42 -11.41
N LEU A 21 -23.10 -10.24 -12.11
CA LEU A 21 -24.41 -10.74 -11.68
C LEU A 21 -24.38 -12.27 -11.53
N PHE A 22 -23.84 -13.00 -12.51
CA PHE A 22 -23.70 -14.45 -12.41
C PHE A 22 -22.87 -14.85 -11.19
N TYR A 23 -21.73 -14.19 -10.96
CA TYR A 23 -20.89 -14.47 -9.81
C TYR A 23 -21.61 -14.27 -8.47
N TYR A 24 -22.31 -13.14 -8.28
CA TYR A 24 -23.00 -12.80 -7.03
C TYR A 24 -24.32 -13.55 -6.83
N LEU A 25 -24.98 -13.98 -7.91
CA LEU A 25 -26.23 -14.77 -7.84
C LEU A 25 -25.95 -16.27 -7.68
N SER A 26 -24.86 -16.79 -8.24
CA SER A 26 -24.56 -18.23 -8.20
C SER A 26 -23.82 -18.69 -6.95
N ARG A 27 -23.29 -17.77 -6.12
CA ARG A 27 -22.54 -18.11 -4.90
C ARG A 27 -23.22 -17.52 -3.66
N ARG A 28 -23.07 -18.22 -2.54
CA ARG A 28 -23.53 -17.72 -1.23
C ARG A 28 -22.53 -16.72 -0.67
N ALA A 29 -23.03 -15.74 0.08
CA ALA A 29 -22.19 -14.75 0.75
C ALA A 29 -21.19 -15.44 1.69
N PRO A 30 -19.88 -15.13 1.61
CA PRO A 30 -18.88 -15.65 2.53
C PRO A 30 -19.05 -15.01 3.91
N GLY A 31 -18.66 -15.73 4.96
CA GLY A 31 -18.61 -15.21 6.34
C GLY A 31 -17.31 -14.46 6.65
N GLY A 32 -17.27 -13.80 7.82
CA GLY A 32 -16.09 -13.07 8.32
C GLY A 32 -15.78 -11.80 7.52
N ASP A 33 -14.51 -11.38 7.50
CA ASP A 33 -14.05 -10.16 6.82
C ASP A 33 -14.37 -10.14 5.31
N ALA A 34 -14.47 -11.31 4.69
CA ALA A 34 -14.85 -11.46 3.28
C ALA A 34 -16.30 -11.01 2.98
N SER A 35 -17.16 -10.94 3.99
CA SER A 35 -18.57 -10.50 3.85
C SER A 35 -18.68 -9.01 3.47
N VAL A 36 -17.76 -8.17 3.96
CA VAL A 36 -17.73 -6.74 3.64
C VAL A 36 -17.37 -6.52 2.17
N GLY A 37 -16.37 -7.26 1.68
CA GLY A 37 -15.99 -7.26 0.27
C GLY A 37 -17.12 -7.78 -0.64
N TRP A 38 -17.87 -8.77 -0.18
CA TRP A 38 -19.04 -9.30 -0.88
C TRP A 38 -20.17 -8.25 -1.01
N ALA A 39 -20.50 -7.57 0.08
CA ALA A 39 -21.52 -6.51 0.09
C ALA A 39 -21.12 -5.33 -0.81
N LEU A 40 -19.88 -4.85 -0.68
CA LEU A 40 -19.33 -3.80 -1.56
C LEU A 40 -19.40 -4.21 -3.03
N GLY A 41 -19.07 -5.47 -3.33
CA GLY A 41 -19.21 -6.06 -4.66
C GLY A 41 -20.60 -5.88 -5.26
N ILE A 42 -21.64 -6.25 -4.52
CA ILE A 42 -23.05 -6.10 -4.94
C ILE A 42 -23.40 -4.61 -5.18
N PHE A 43 -22.96 -3.70 -4.31
CA PHE A 43 -23.17 -2.27 -4.50
C PHE A 43 -22.51 -1.75 -5.79
N TYR A 44 -21.29 -2.18 -6.09
CA TYR A 44 -20.62 -1.82 -7.34
C TYR A 44 -21.33 -2.41 -8.57
N THR A 45 -21.84 -3.64 -8.50
CA THR A 45 -22.64 -4.25 -9.57
C THR A 45 -23.93 -3.46 -9.82
N ALA A 46 -24.64 -3.05 -8.75
CA ALA A 46 -25.84 -2.23 -8.85
C ALA A 46 -25.53 -0.83 -9.43
N GLY A 47 -24.43 -0.21 -9.00
CA GLY A 47 -23.96 1.05 -9.57
C GLY A 47 -23.63 0.94 -11.07
N LEU A 48 -22.92 -0.12 -11.47
CA LEU A 48 -22.61 -0.39 -12.88
C LEU A 48 -23.90 -0.59 -13.71
N ALA A 49 -24.89 -1.31 -13.18
CA ALA A 49 -26.18 -1.46 -13.83
C ALA A 49 -26.88 -0.10 -14.03
N GLY A 50 -26.90 0.75 -13.00
CA GLY A 50 -27.45 2.10 -13.10
C GLY A 50 -26.78 2.93 -14.19
N ILE A 51 -25.45 2.89 -14.27
CA ILE A 51 -24.67 3.61 -15.30
C ILE A 51 -24.98 3.10 -16.71
N ILE A 52 -25.09 1.78 -16.89
CA ILE A 52 -25.45 1.19 -18.20
C ILE A 52 -26.87 1.59 -18.60
N ILE A 53 -27.83 1.59 -17.67
CA ILE A 53 -29.22 2.01 -17.93
C ILE A 53 -29.25 3.49 -18.36
N ILE A 54 -28.56 4.37 -17.61
CA ILE A 54 -28.48 5.80 -17.96
C ILE A 54 -27.82 5.99 -19.32
N ALA A 55 -26.74 5.27 -19.61
CA ALA A 55 -26.09 5.31 -20.92
C ALA A 55 -27.07 4.88 -22.02
N LEU A 56 -27.77 3.74 -21.86
CA LEU A 56 -28.78 3.25 -22.81
C LEU A 56 -29.89 4.27 -23.09
N LEU A 57 -30.38 4.99 -22.07
CA LEU A 57 -31.36 6.07 -22.23
C LEU A 57 -30.82 7.23 -23.07
N LEU A 58 -29.50 7.47 -23.02
CA LEU A 58 -28.79 8.49 -23.78
C LEU A 58 -28.29 8.02 -25.15
N ARG A 59 -28.78 6.88 -25.68
CA ARG A 59 -28.33 6.33 -26.99
C ARG A 59 -28.40 7.30 -28.16
N ASN A 60 -29.35 8.24 -28.13
CA ASN A 60 -29.52 9.27 -29.18
C ASN A 60 -28.49 10.40 -29.07
N TYR A 61 -27.78 10.49 -27.94
CA TYR A 61 -26.75 11.49 -27.63
C TYR A 61 -25.43 10.78 -27.24
N PRO A 62 -24.75 10.11 -28.20
CA PRO A 62 -23.61 9.24 -27.92
C PRO A 62 -22.44 9.97 -27.24
N SER A 63 -22.25 11.26 -27.50
CA SER A 63 -21.23 12.07 -26.82
C SER A 63 -21.51 12.24 -25.32
N ILE A 64 -22.77 12.43 -24.93
CA ILE A 64 -23.17 12.55 -23.52
C ILE A 64 -23.11 11.16 -22.86
N GLY A 65 -23.56 10.12 -23.56
CA GLY A 65 -23.44 8.74 -23.10
C GLY A 65 -21.98 8.31 -22.86
N LEU A 66 -21.04 8.77 -23.68
CA LEU A 66 -19.60 8.54 -23.46
C LEU A 66 -19.08 9.17 -22.17
N ILE A 67 -19.54 10.37 -21.81
CA ILE A 67 -19.14 11.02 -20.55
C ILE A 67 -19.62 10.19 -19.36
N VAL A 68 -20.86 9.70 -19.42
CA VAL A 68 -21.44 8.83 -18.38
C VAL A 68 -20.65 7.51 -18.26
N LEU A 69 -20.33 6.87 -19.39
CA LEU A 69 -19.52 5.65 -19.41
C LEU A 69 -18.05 5.91 -19.02
N GLY A 70 -17.54 7.13 -19.19
CA GLY A 70 -16.19 7.52 -18.80
C GLY A 70 -16.04 7.74 -17.30
N PHE A 71 -17.11 8.08 -16.59
CA PHE A 71 -17.07 8.44 -15.17
C PHE A 71 -16.48 7.33 -14.28
N PRO A 72 -16.89 6.04 -14.39
CA PRO A 72 -16.24 4.94 -13.66
C PRO A 72 -14.73 4.81 -13.92
N LEU A 73 -14.28 5.04 -15.15
CA LEU A 73 -12.86 4.94 -15.51
C LEU A 73 -12.05 6.02 -14.79
N VAL A 74 -12.59 7.23 -14.67
CA VAL A 74 -11.95 8.33 -13.96
C VAL A 74 -11.79 7.99 -12.47
N PHE A 75 -12.82 7.44 -11.82
CA PHE A 75 -12.73 7.03 -10.41
C PHE A 75 -11.77 5.87 -10.18
N LEU A 76 -11.66 4.93 -11.13
CA LEU A 76 -10.65 3.87 -11.07
C LEU A 76 -9.23 4.38 -11.33
N ALA A 77 -9.09 5.41 -12.16
CA ALA A 77 -7.81 5.98 -12.53
C ALA A 77 -7.24 6.90 -11.44
N ILE A 78 -8.05 7.74 -10.78
CA ILE A 78 -7.58 8.75 -9.82
C ILE A 78 -6.68 8.16 -8.70
N PRO A 79 -7.07 7.08 -7.99
CA PRO A 79 -6.23 6.51 -6.94
C PRO A 79 -4.92 5.95 -7.48
N LYS A 80 -4.98 5.29 -8.65
CA LYS A 80 -3.80 4.74 -9.33
C LYS A 80 -2.85 5.84 -9.78
N ILE A 81 -3.38 6.88 -10.41
CA ILE A 81 -2.65 8.07 -10.84
C ILE A 81 -1.92 8.67 -9.63
N ARG A 82 -2.62 8.94 -8.52
CA ARG A 82 -1.99 9.50 -7.31
C ARG A 82 -0.85 8.61 -6.79
N ARG A 83 -1.04 7.30 -6.72
CA ARG A 83 0.00 6.35 -6.31
C ARG A 83 1.20 6.38 -7.28
N THR A 84 0.94 6.34 -8.59
CA THR A 84 1.97 6.40 -9.63
C THR A 84 2.75 7.71 -9.57
N TRP A 85 2.08 8.86 -9.35
CA TRP A 85 2.76 10.15 -9.16
C TRP A 85 3.66 10.13 -7.92
N THR A 86 3.21 9.57 -6.80
CA THR A 86 4.04 9.43 -5.60
C THR A 86 5.22 8.49 -5.83
N GLU A 87 5.02 7.36 -6.50
CA GLU A 87 6.09 6.43 -6.88
C GLU A 87 7.09 7.08 -7.85
N LEU A 88 6.62 7.88 -8.80
CA LEU A 88 7.48 8.63 -9.71
C LEU A 88 8.27 9.70 -8.95
N TYR A 89 7.61 10.46 -8.08
CA TYR A 89 8.23 11.49 -7.23
C TYR A 89 9.32 10.90 -6.32
N THR A 90 9.13 9.68 -5.80
CA THR A 90 10.12 9.02 -4.95
C THR A 90 11.29 8.42 -5.73
N ARG A 91 11.16 8.25 -7.06
CA ARG A 91 12.24 7.82 -7.95
C ARG A 91 13.06 8.98 -8.51
N ILE A 92 12.45 10.15 -8.70
CA ILE A 92 13.15 11.33 -9.20
C ILE A 92 14.20 11.80 -8.17
N PRO A 93 15.48 11.90 -8.56
CA PRO A 93 16.54 12.40 -7.69
C PRO A 93 16.27 13.88 -7.39
N VAL A 94 16.03 14.20 -6.11
CA VAL A 94 15.81 15.59 -5.65
C VAL A 94 17.08 16.19 -5.05
N SER A 95 18.08 15.38 -4.73
CA SER A 95 19.35 15.79 -4.17
C SER A 95 20.51 15.16 -4.92
N ALA A 96 21.67 15.83 -4.89
CA ALA A 96 22.94 15.29 -5.35
C ALA A 96 23.22 13.92 -4.74
N ALA A 97 24.00 13.09 -5.44
CA ALA A 97 24.23 11.67 -5.12
C ALA A 97 24.42 11.40 -3.62
N THR A 98 23.33 11.04 -2.93
CA THR A 98 23.39 10.59 -1.55
C THR A 98 24.19 9.28 -1.57
N PRO A 99 25.31 9.17 -0.84
CA PRO A 99 26.03 7.91 -0.75
C PRO A 99 25.09 6.84 -0.18
N PRO A 100 25.25 5.57 -0.61
CA PRO A 100 24.36 4.51 -0.18
C PRO A 100 24.44 4.33 1.35
N LEU A 101 23.29 4.36 2.01
CA LEU A 101 23.19 4.17 3.45
C LEU A 101 23.35 2.70 3.80
N THR A 102 24.22 2.40 4.76
CA THR A 102 24.32 1.06 5.35
C THR A 102 23.63 1.06 6.72
N LEU A 103 22.62 0.21 6.88
CA LEU A 103 21.98 -0.03 8.17
C LEU A 103 22.73 -1.12 8.93
N PHE A 104 23.11 -0.83 10.16
CA PHE A 104 23.70 -1.78 11.10
C PHE A 104 22.63 -2.13 12.13
N LEU A 105 22.17 -3.37 12.15
CA LEU A 105 21.15 -3.83 13.07
C LEU A 105 21.76 -4.80 14.06
N GLU A 106 21.62 -4.49 15.35
CA GLU A 106 22.18 -5.26 16.45
C GLU A 106 21.08 -5.74 17.39
N ASN A 107 20.88 -7.06 17.45
CA ASN A 107 19.98 -7.67 18.41
C ASN A 107 20.77 -8.26 19.57
N ASN A 108 20.90 -7.53 20.67
CA ASN A 108 21.56 -8.03 21.88
C ASN A 108 20.60 -8.77 22.83
N THR A 109 19.37 -9.03 22.38
CA THR A 109 18.34 -9.76 23.16
C THR A 109 18.41 -11.26 22.90
N LYS A 110 17.72 -12.04 23.75
CA LYS A 110 17.55 -13.49 23.57
C LYS A 110 16.36 -13.86 22.68
N SER A 111 15.64 -12.86 22.14
CA SER A 111 14.43 -13.07 21.37
C SER A 111 14.66 -12.74 19.90
N ALA A 112 13.91 -13.39 19.02
CA ALA A 112 13.89 -13.01 17.61
C ALA A 112 13.15 -11.68 17.45
N LEU A 113 13.64 -10.81 16.57
CA LEU A 113 13.11 -9.46 16.40
C LEU A 113 12.62 -9.21 14.97
N HIS A 114 11.61 -8.36 14.87
CA HIS A 114 11.19 -7.70 13.66
C HIS A 114 11.39 -6.19 13.82
N ILE A 115 12.32 -5.64 13.06
CA ILE A 115 12.59 -4.20 13.02
C ILE A 115 11.95 -3.63 11.76
N LYS A 116 11.04 -2.67 11.95
CA LYS A 116 10.34 -1.95 10.88
C LYS A 116 10.84 -0.52 10.81
N LEU A 117 11.32 -0.10 9.64
CA LEU A 117 11.57 1.30 9.33
C LEU A 117 10.40 1.84 8.50
N GLU A 118 9.51 2.57 9.15
CA GLU A 118 8.31 3.13 8.56
C GLU A 118 8.58 4.54 8.03
N CYS A 119 8.43 4.73 6.73
CA CYS A 119 8.64 6.02 6.06
C CYS A 119 7.34 6.82 6.06
N TRP A 120 7.29 7.92 6.81
CA TRP A 120 6.09 8.76 6.93
C TRP A 120 6.17 9.99 6.05
N PHE A 121 5.16 10.19 5.20
CA PHE A 121 5.07 11.34 4.30
C PHE A 121 4.04 12.33 4.81
N SER A 122 4.27 13.61 4.54
CA SER A 122 3.36 14.68 4.92
C SER A 122 3.49 15.84 3.95
N THR A 123 2.43 16.62 3.79
CA THR A 123 2.50 17.89 3.07
C THR A 123 3.22 18.93 3.93
N SER A 124 3.98 19.82 3.30
CA SER A 124 4.65 20.93 3.98
C SER A 124 3.59 21.72 4.76
N ASN A 125 3.66 21.69 6.09
CA ASN A 125 2.74 22.33 7.07
C ASN A 125 1.53 21.51 7.55
N SER A 126 1.41 20.22 7.21
CA SER A 126 0.38 19.38 7.85
C SER A 126 0.90 18.70 9.12
N ASN A 127 0.05 18.68 10.16
CA ASN A 127 0.23 17.83 11.34
C ASN A 127 -0.14 16.37 11.05
N SER A 128 -0.83 16.09 9.94
CA SER A 128 -1.08 14.72 9.50
C SER A 128 0.09 14.17 8.68
N ALA A 129 0.48 12.94 8.99
CA ALA A 129 1.40 12.15 8.19
C ALA A 129 0.70 10.84 7.79
N SER A 130 1.06 10.32 6.63
CA SER A 130 0.58 9.04 6.12
C SER A 130 1.76 8.11 5.92
N LEU A 131 1.63 6.86 6.39
CA LEU A 131 2.62 5.82 6.13
C LEU A 131 2.70 5.59 4.61
N TYR A 132 3.89 5.80 4.05
CA TYR A 132 4.14 5.57 2.64
C TYR A 132 4.55 4.11 2.38
N THR A 133 5.56 3.65 3.12
CA THR A 133 6.09 2.30 3.00
C THR A 133 6.82 1.90 4.26
N THR A 134 7.00 0.60 4.45
CA THR A 134 7.75 0.01 5.56
C THR A 134 8.88 -0.82 4.98
N ILE A 135 10.05 -0.73 5.60
CA ILE A 135 11.20 -1.58 5.29
C ILE A 135 11.41 -2.52 6.47
N ASP A 136 11.17 -3.80 6.22
CA ASP A 136 11.12 -4.85 7.23
C ASP A 136 12.44 -5.63 7.32
N TYR A 137 12.94 -5.81 8.54
CA TYR A 137 14.15 -6.58 8.84
C TYR A 137 13.91 -7.57 9.96
N PHE A 138 14.48 -8.76 9.81
CA PHE A 138 14.33 -9.84 10.78
C PHE A 138 15.69 -10.25 11.30
N LEU A 139 15.81 -10.28 12.63
CA LEU A 139 17.01 -10.70 13.32
C LEU A 139 16.70 -11.87 14.24
N GLU A 140 17.53 -12.90 14.16
CA GLU A 140 17.54 -13.97 15.16
C GLU A 140 18.17 -13.46 16.47
N PRO A 141 18.00 -14.18 17.60
CA PRO A 141 18.62 -13.82 18.87
C PRO A 141 20.14 -13.63 18.74
N GLN A 142 20.69 -12.59 19.38
CA GLN A 142 22.14 -12.29 19.39
C GLN A 142 22.76 -12.04 18.01
N GLU A 143 21.94 -11.73 17.00
CA GLU A 143 22.39 -11.54 15.63
C GLU A 143 22.77 -10.08 15.34
N HIS A 144 23.86 -9.89 14.58
CA HIS A 144 24.31 -8.61 14.06
C HIS A 144 24.34 -8.67 12.52
N LYS A 145 23.58 -7.78 11.86
CA LYS A 145 23.49 -7.76 10.40
C LYS A 145 23.62 -6.36 9.84
N ASN A 146 24.26 -6.29 8.68
CA ASN A 146 24.44 -5.04 7.94
C ASN A 146 23.71 -5.13 6.60
N TYR A 147 22.94 -4.10 6.29
CA TYR A 147 22.16 -4.02 5.07
C TYR A 147 22.56 -2.78 4.29
N LEU A 148 23.19 -2.99 3.13
CA LEU A 148 23.40 -1.91 2.18
C LEU A 148 22.07 -1.58 1.50
N LEU A 149 21.58 -0.37 1.72
CA LEU A 149 20.32 0.06 1.14
C LEU A 149 20.44 0.36 -0.34
N THR A 150 19.38 0.09 -1.07
CA THR A 150 19.25 0.56 -2.44
C THR A 150 19.25 2.09 -2.48
N ALA A 151 19.63 2.67 -3.62
CA ALA A 151 19.58 4.13 -3.81
C ALA A 151 18.16 4.68 -3.57
N HIS A 152 17.12 3.90 -3.87
CA HIS A 152 15.74 4.29 -3.61
C HIS A 152 15.42 4.34 -2.11
N GLN A 153 15.74 3.27 -1.36
CA GLN A 153 15.52 3.22 0.09
C GLN A 153 16.31 4.31 0.82
N THR A 154 17.57 4.52 0.42
CA THR A 154 18.41 5.59 0.97
C THR A 154 17.75 6.96 0.80
N ARG A 155 17.25 7.27 -0.40
CA ARG A 155 16.55 8.55 -0.67
C ARG A 155 15.26 8.68 0.13
N LEU A 156 14.51 7.59 0.30
CA LEU A 156 13.29 7.60 1.09
C LEU A 156 13.58 8.04 2.52
N LEU A 157 14.54 7.38 3.18
CA LEU A 157 14.91 7.64 4.57
C LEU A 157 15.60 9.01 4.76
N ALA A 158 16.52 9.38 3.88
CA ALA A 158 17.38 10.55 4.07
C ALA A 158 16.79 11.89 3.61
N HIS A 159 15.81 11.85 2.67
CA HIS A 159 15.36 13.06 1.97
C HIS A 159 13.85 13.19 1.73
N LYS A 160 13.11 12.08 1.59
CA LYS A 160 11.71 12.15 1.13
C LYS A 160 10.70 12.03 2.27
N SER A 161 11.02 11.24 3.29
CA SER A 161 10.19 11.13 4.48
C SER A 161 10.16 12.45 5.25
N LYS A 162 9.08 12.72 5.98
CA LYS A 162 9.04 13.76 7.01
C LYS A 162 9.82 13.29 8.24
N TYR A 163 9.62 12.04 8.61
CA TYR A 163 10.36 11.31 9.65
C TYR A 163 10.28 9.81 9.35
N VAL A 164 11.10 9.04 10.05
CA VAL A 164 11.09 7.57 9.98
C VAL A 164 10.79 7.06 11.38
N SER A 165 9.76 6.25 11.58
CA SER A 165 9.62 5.52 12.85
C SER A 165 10.37 4.21 12.77
N VAL A 166 11.13 3.91 13.81
CA VAL A 166 11.75 2.61 14.03
C VAL A 166 10.91 1.88 15.04
N VAL A 167 10.26 0.81 14.59
CA VAL A 167 9.35 0.00 15.41
C VAL A 167 9.92 -1.39 15.55
N ILE A 168 10.12 -1.85 16.78
CA ILE A 168 10.76 -3.13 17.06
C ILE A 168 9.77 -4.03 17.77
N TYR A 169 9.46 -5.17 17.16
CA TYR A 169 8.61 -6.21 17.72
C TYR A 169 9.44 -7.43 18.09
N GLU A 170 9.09 -8.03 19.23
CA GLU A 170 9.51 -9.40 19.53
C GLU A 170 8.70 -10.37 18.68
N ARG A 171 9.35 -11.43 18.19
CA ARG A 171 8.74 -12.48 17.40
C ARG A 171 8.77 -13.81 18.13
N ILE A 172 7.63 -14.49 18.14
CA ILE A 172 7.51 -15.87 18.62
C ILE A 172 7.06 -16.79 17.48
N LYS A 173 7.55 -18.03 17.53
CA LYS A 173 7.03 -19.13 16.72
C LYS A 173 6.01 -19.87 17.55
N GLU A 174 4.80 -20.03 17.01
CA GLU A 174 3.69 -20.72 17.66
C GLU A 174 3.22 -21.84 16.74
N GLU A 175 3.07 -23.04 17.28
CA GLU A 175 2.52 -24.18 16.53
C GLU A 175 1.05 -24.36 16.91
N TYR A 176 0.17 -24.33 15.90
CA TYR A 176 -1.26 -24.51 16.09
C TYR A 176 -1.85 -25.34 14.95
N GLU A 177 -2.63 -26.38 15.29
CA GLU A 177 -3.26 -27.30 14.32
C GLU A 177 -2.31 -27.88 13.26
N GLY A 178 -1.06 -28.17 13.64
CA GLY A 178 -0.05 -28.74 12.73
C GLY A 178 0.63 -27.74 11.80
N HIS A 179 0.36 -26.44 11.98
CA HIS A 179 1.00 -25.35 11.24
C HIS A 179 1.89 -24.51 12.17
N THR A 180 3.03 -24.05 11.66
CA THR A 180 3.92 -23.12 12.38
C THR A 180 3.63 -21.68 11.94
N TYR A 181 3.26 -20.84 12.89
CA TYR A 181 2.99 -19.42 12.71
C TYR A 181 4.11 -18.59 13.34
N ILE A 182 4.43 -17.46 12.71
CA ILE A 182 5.29 -16.44 13.28
C ILE A 182 4.41 -15.27 13.66
N LYS A 183 4.43 -14.90 14.94
CA LYS A 183 3.61 -13.82 15.48
C LYS A 183 4.50 -12.74 16.08
N GLU A 184 4.14 -11.49 15.84
CA GLU A 184 4.68 -10.33 16.54
C GLU A 184 3.97 -10.18 17.88
N ILE A 185 4.73 -10.08 18.97
CA ILE A 185 4.19 -9.75 20.28
C ILE A 185 3.82 -8.26 20.29
N GLN A 186 2.59 -7.97 20.72
CA GLN A 186 2.08 -6.63 20.93
C GLN A 186 1.94 -6.34 22.44
N PRO A 187 2.23 -5.13 22.92
CA PRO A 187 2.71 -3.96 22.16
C PRO A 187 4.18 -4.10 21.70
N CYS A 188 4.63 -3.21 20.82
CA CYS A 188 6.03 -3.17 20.39
C CYS A 188 7.00 -3.06 21.58
N MET A 189 8.19 -3.65 21.43
CA MET A 189 9.22 -3.66 22.46
C MET A 189 9.87 -2.27 22.61
N GLN A 190 10.17 -1.64 21.47
CA GLN A 190 10.75 -0.31 21.37
C GLN A 190 10.13 0.43 20.17
N PHE A 191 9.96 1.74 20.34
CA PHE A 191 9.45 2.65 19.33
C PHE A 191 10.17 3.99 19.48
N TYR A 192 10.67 4.53 18.39
CA TYR A 192 11.19 5.88 18.36
C TYR A 192 11.02 6.49 16.97
N GLU A 193 10.82 7.81 16.93
CA GLU A 193 10.75 8.59 15.71
C GLU A 193 12.08 9.28 15.44
N GLU A 194 12.60 9.06 14.25
CA GLU A 194 13.88 9.59 13.80
C GLU A 194 13.68 10.65 12.74
N LYS A 195 14.45 11.72 12.88
CA LYS A 195 14.51 12.77 11.86
C LYS A 195 15.31 12.28 10.66
N ILE A 196 14.93 12.73 9.46
CA ILE A 196 15.59 12.31 8.23
C ILE A 196 17.09 12.64 8.19
N GLU A 197 17.53 13.64 8.95
CA GLU A 197 18.94 14.00 9.10
C GLU A 197 19.79 12.84 9.64
N ALA A 198 19.23 11.97 10.49
CA ALA A 198 19.94 10.81 11.03
C ALA A 198 20.36 9.81 9.93
N PHE A 199 19.61 9.77 8.82
CA PHE A 199 19.84 8.86 7.70
C PHE A 199 20.65 9.48 6.56
N ARG A 200 21.10 10.75 6.70
CA ARG A 200 21.98 11.40 5.71
C ARG A 200 23.44 10.96 5.85
N SER A 201 23.80 10.40 7.00
CA SER A 201 25.09 9.75 7.22
C SER A 201 25.16 8.44 6.42
N GLU A 202 26.35 8.00 6.00
CA GLU A 202 26.53 6.72 5.27
C GLU A 202 26.18 5.49 6.11
N LYS A 203 26.05 5.65 7.43
CA LYS A 203 25.80 4.59 8.39
C LYS A 203 24.73 5.03 9.38
N TYR A 204 23.81 4.12 9.68
CA TYR A 204 22.84 4.28 10.75
C TYR A 204 22.72 2.96 11.50
N THR A 205 22.74 3.02 12.84
CA THR A 205 22.77 1.83 13.69
C THR A 205 21.53 1.76 14.57
N VAL A 206 20.87 0.61 14.56
CA VAL A 206 19.79 0.26 15.48
C VAL A 206 20.32 -0.79 16.44
N VAL A 207 20.41 -0.45 17.72
CA VAL A 207 20.84 -1.38 18.77
C VAL A 207 19.67 -1.69 19.68
N VAL A 208 19.32 -2.97 19.78
CA VAL A 208 18.27 -3.47 20.66
C VAL A 208 18.90 -4.21 21.83
N ASN A 209 18.85 -3.60 23.00
CA ASN A 209 19.41 -4.15 24.23
C ASN A 209 18.32 -4.83 25.09
N PRO A 210 18.70 -5.81 25.94
CA PRO A 210 17.80 -6.33 26.96
C PRO A 210 17.32 -5.19 27.87
N LYS A 211 16.04 -5.23 28.25
CA LYS A 211 15.52 -4.37 29.32
C LYS A 211 16.08 -4.79 30.67
#